data_AF-A0A9E6V1N1-F1
#
_entry.id   AF-A0A9E6V1N1-F1
#
_cell.length_a   1.000
_cell.length_b   1.000
_cell.length_c   1.000
_cell.angle_alpha   90.00
_cell.angle_beta   90.00
_cell.angle_gamma   90.00
#
_symmetry.space_group_name_H-M   'P 1'
#
loop_
_entity.id
_entity.type
_entity.pdbx_description
1 polymer ?
#
loop_
_entity_poly.entity_id
_entity_poly.type
_entity_poly.pdbx_seq_one_letter_code
_entity_poly.pdbx_strand_id
1 'polypeptide(L)'
;RSSEITKYELWLELGADAEDLAKKGGNMEEFVKFSRRVSTGDKTKFNLWKECLRRSVYTGEIISLSDLFKSETEVEHIIPYSKSMDNGFANKTLAERKFNQDKGERTPYEYIFNTLGKEAWNAFCERIKIFPKHKQDKLKMQEYPPADFLEQQLRNTAYIAVKAGEMLAKVVDVELVKGQSTAQLRAHWGLNGALNMENPEIKNRGDHRHHAVDAVVIALTTKSLLKTLSESNAYNPQRDLFQIDEKYLPKQMWGGKLRKQLDKHLESMLISHRADNRLIVRKKGRIFTKSRGVLETNTTFAVRGALHNDTYFGYIKFPNDKHSYFRKGQVVAKVRKPIDSLSDTE
;
A
#
# COMPACT_ATOMS: atom_id res chain seq x y z
N ARG A 1 -16.75 -5.91 -32.17
CA ARG A 1 -15.46 -5.82 -31.45
C ARG A 1 -14.40 -5.01 -32.20
N SER A 2 -14.39 -4.97 -33.54
CA SER A 2 -13.49 -4.11 -34.34
C SER A 2 -13.82 -2.59 -34.26
N SER A 3 -15.10 -2.23 -34.12
CA SER A 3 -15.57 -0.84 -34.03
C SER A 3 -15.23 -0.09 -32.74
N GLU A 4 -14.72 -0.78 -31.72
CA GLU A 4 -14.34 -0.19 -30.42
C GLU A 4 -12.90 0.36 -30.45
N ILE A 5 -12.06 -0.18 -31.35
CA ILE A 5 -10.65 0.21 -31.49
C ILE A 5 -10.54 1.60 -32.13
N THR A 6 -11.37 1.89 -33.14
CA THR A 6 -11.43 3.20 -33.82
C THR A 6 -11.87 4.34 -32.89
N LYS A 7 -12.69 4.03 -31.87
CA LYS A 7 -13.09 5.00 -30.83
C LYS A 7 -11.98 5.27 -29.81
N TYR A 8 -11.11 4.28 -29.58
CA TYR A 8 -9.95 4.41 -28.69
C TYR A 8 -8.77 5.11 -29.39
N GLU A 9 -8.63 4.95 -30.70
CA GLU A 9 -7.74 5.76 -31.54
C GLU A 9 -8.14 7.24 -31.53
N LEU A 10 -9.45 7.54 -31.56
CA LEU A 10 -9.97 8.90 -31.40
C LEU A 10 -9.61 9.54 -30.04
N TRP A 11 -9.55 8.72 -28.97
CA TRP A 11 -9.15 9.14 -27.63
C TRP A 11 -7.63 9.43 -27.55
N LEU A 12 -6.82 8.80 -28.41
CA LEU A 12 -5.37 8.99 -28.49
C LEU A 12 -4.97 10.19 -29.37
N GLU A 13 -5.72 10.51 -30.41
CA GLU A 13 -5.49 11.69 -31.25
C GLU A 13 -5.97 12.99 -30.60
N LEU A 14 -6.97 12.92 -29.72
CA LEU A 14 -7.50 14.07 -29.00
C LEU A 14 -6.84 14.20 -27.63
N GLY A 15 -5.68 14.86 -27.58
CA GLY A 15 -5.26 15.62 -26.40
C GLY A 15 -6.17 16.84 -26.16
N ALA A 16 -7.49 16.68 -26.30
CA ALA A 16 -8.42 17.77 -26.47
C ALA A 16 -8.87 18.33 -25.13
N ASP A 17 -8.46 19.56 -24.87
CA ASP A 17 -9.25 20.51 -24.10
C ASP A 17 -10.66 20.64 -24.71
N ALA A 18 -11.61 21.02 -23.86
CA ALA A 18 -13.05 21.07 -24.19
C ALA A 18 -13.38 21.92 -25.44
N GLU A 19 -12.51 22.84 -25.83
CA GLU A 19 -12.67 23.73 -26.98
C GLU A 19 -12.48 23.03 -28.35
N ASP A 20 -11.67 21.97 -28.43
CA ASP A 20 -11.39 21.30 -29.71
C ASP A 20 -12.48 20.31 -30.13
N LEU A 21 -13.18 19.72 -29.16
CA LEU A 21 -14.31 18.81 -29.39
C LEU A 21 -15.56 19.54 -29.93
N ALA A 22 -15.76 20.79 -29.53
CA ALA A 22 -16.86 21.63 -30.01
C ALA A 22 -16.68 22.03 -31.49
N LYS A 23 -15.43 22.23 -31.95
CA LYS A 23 -15.12 22.62 -33.34
C LYS A 23 -15.30 21.49 -34.36
N LYS A 24 -15.22 20.22 -33.94
CA LYS A 24 -15.34 19.05 -34.82
C LYS A 24 -16.72 18.38 -34.81
N GLY A 25 -17.74 19.01 -34.21
CA GLY A 25 -19.11 18.51 -34.21
C GLY A 25 -19.34 17.24 -33.39
N GLY A 26 -18.46 16.94 -32.42
CA GLY A 26 -18.62 15.78 -31.55
C GLY A 26 -19.65 16.03 -30.44
N ASN A 27 -20.54 15.06 -30.20
CA ASN A 27 -21.53 15.13 -29.13
C ASN A 27 -20.89 14.82 -27.76
N MET A 28 -20.65 15.86 -26.96
CA MET A 28 -20.04 15.77 -25.62
C MET A 28 -20.84 14.87 -24.65
N GLU A 29 -22.17 14.81 -24.75
CA GLU A 29 -22.97 13.94 -23.90
C GLU A 29 -22.76 12.45 -24.20
N GLU A 30 -22.57 12.11 -25.48
CA GLU A 30 -22.32 10.74 -25.91
C GLU A 30 -20.91 10.27 -25.50
N PHE A 31 -19.93 11.18 -25.59
CA PHE A 31 -18.57 10.98 -25.08
C PHE A 31 -18.54 10.78 -23.56
N VAL A 32 -19.27 11.60 -22.80
CA VAL A 32 -19.39 11.44 -21.33
C VAL A 32 -20.12 10.15 -20.96
N LYS A 33 -21.14 9.73 -21.72
CA LYS A 33 -21.80 8.43 -21.53
C LYS A 33 -20.87 7.24 -21.84
N PHE A 34 -19.99 7.37 -22.84
CA PHE A 34 -19.00 6.34 -23.18
C PHE A 34 -17.85 6.26 -22.17
N SER A 35 -17.28 7.40 -21.74
CA SER A 35 -16.18 7.43 -20.75
C SER A 35 -16.60 6.92 -19.36
N ARG A 36 -17.90 7.00 -19.05
CA ARG A 36 -18.53 6.37 -17.89
C ARG A 36 -18.65 4.83 -17.98
N ARG A 37 -18.52 4.24 -19.18
CA ARG A 37 -18.58 2.77 -19.41
C ARG A 37 -17.21 2.08 -19.34
N VAL A 38 -16.11 2.84 -19.34
CA VAL A 38 -14.76 2.26 -19.26
C VAL A 38 -14.46 1.85 -17.83
N SER A 39 -14.17 0.57 -17.61
CA SER A 39 -13.89 0.04 -16.28
C SER A 39 -12.62 0.67 -15.70
N THR A 40 -12.54 0.77 -14.37
CA THR A 40 -11.31 1.21 -13.69
C THR A 40 -10.11 0.31 -14.06
N GLY A 41 -10.37 -0.97 -14.36
CA GLY A 41 -9.38 -1.93 -14.85
C GLY A 41 -8.80 -1.54 -16.22
N ASP A 42 -9.66 -1.16 -17.17
CA ASP A 42 -9.24 -0.76 -18.52
C ASP A 42 -8.42 0.54 -18.49
N LYS A 43 -8.84 1.51 -17.66
CA LYS A 43 -8.05 2.73 -17.41
C LYS A 43 -6.68 2.40 -16.82
N THR A 44 -6.61 1.43 -15.91
CA THR A 44 -5.35 0.99 -15.32
C THR A 44 -4.45 0.33 -16.35
N LYS A 45 -4.96 -0.64 -17.12
CA LYS A 45 -4.23 -1.29 -18.23
C LYS A 45 -3.68 -0.27 -19.21
N PHE A 46 -4.51 0.68 -19.62
CA PHE A 46 -4.13 1.71 -20.57
C PHE A 46 -3.02 2.65 -20.04
N ASN A 47 -3.11 3.07 -18.77
CA ASN A 47 -2.06 3.89 -18.17
C ASN A 47 -0.73 3.13 -18.04
N LEU A 48 -0.78 1.84 -17.67
CA LEU A 48 0.41 0.99 -17.63
C LEU A 48 1.00 0.79 -19.04
N TRP A 49 0.16 0.67 -20.07
CA TRP A 49 0.60 0.55 -21.46
C TRP A 49 1.40 1.78 -21.92
N LYS A 50 0.94 2.98 -21.59
CA LYS A 50 1.69 4.22 -21.85
C LYS A 50 3.00 4.27 -21.05
N GLU A 51 2.96 3.92 -19.77
CA GLU A 51 4.14 3.92 -18.89
C GLU A 51 5.23 2.97 -19.39
N CYS A 52 4.82 1.81 -19.92
CA CYS A 52 5.72 0.82 -20.48
C CYS A 52 6.14 1.14 -21.93
N LEU A 53 5.85 2.33 -22.46
CA LEU A 53 6.12 2.70 -23.86
C LEU A 53 5.58 1.65 -24.86
N ARG A 54 4.38 1.12 -24.58
CA ARG A 54 3.65 0.18 -25.44
C ARG A 54 4.35 -1.17 -25.64
N ARG A 55 5.25 -1.57 -24.73
CA ARG A 55 5.92 -2.87 -24.76
C ARG A 55 5.77 -3.62 -23.44
N SER A 56 5.92 -4.93 -23.46
CA SER A 56 6.03 -5.74 -22.24
C SER A 56 7.34 -5.42 -21.53
N VAL A 57 7.27 -5.20 -20.21
CA VAL A 57 8.47 -4.97 -19.40
C VAL A 57 9.34 -6.22 -19.33
N TYR A 58 8.69 -7.38 -19.34
CA TYR A 58 9.32 -8.67 -19.14
C TYR A 58 9.95 -9.22 -20.40
N THR A 59 9.23 -9.25 -21.52
CA THR A 59 9.71 -9.82 -22.78
C THR A 59 10.33 -8.76 -23.70
N GLY A 60 9.87 -7.51 -23.61
CA GLY A 60 10.21 -6.45 -24.56
C GLY A 60 9.33 -6.41 -25.81
N GLU A 61 8.40 -7.36 -25.97
CA GLU A 61 7.50 -7.43 -27.11
C GLU A 61 6.57 -6.20 -27.19
N ILE A 62 6.33 -5.73 -28.40
CA ILE A 62 5.41 -4.61 -28.62
C ILE A 62 3.97 -5.10 -28.39
N ILE A 63 3.26 -4.41 -27.50
CA ILE A 63 1.86 -4.67 -27.22
C ILE A 63 1.05 -3.68 -28.05
N SER A 64 0.35 -4.16 -29.08
CA SER A 64 -0.55 -3.31 -29.84
C SER A 64 -1.77 -2.91 -28.99
N LEU A 65 -2.44 -1.81 -29.35
CA LEU A 65 -3.64 -1.37 -28.62
C LEU A 65 -4.77 -2.42 -28.68
N SER A 66 -4.83 -3.18 -29.78
CA SER A 66 -5.82 -4.26 -29.93
C SER A 66 -5.48 -5.49 -29.09
N ASP A 67 -4.20 -5.75 -28.80
CA ASP A 67 -3.75 -6.84 -27.93
C ASP A 67 -3.87 -6.50 -26.44
N LEU A 68 -3.71 -5.22 -26.06
CA LEU A 68 -3.76 -4.75 -24.68
C LEU A 68 -5.03 -5.21 -23.91
N PHE A 69 -6.17 -5.19 -24.59
CA PHE A 69 -7.47 -5.52 -23.99
C PHE A 69 -7.85 -6.99 -24.14
N LYS A 70 -7.00 -7.82 -24.73
CA LYS A 70 -7.23 -9.27 -24.78
C LYS A 70 -6.83 -9.95 -23.46
N SER A 71 -7.17 -11.22 -23.33
CA SER A 71 -6.88 -12.07 -22.16
C SER A 71 -5.40 -12.40 -22.01
N GLU A 72 -4.62 -12.24 -23.08
CA GLU A 72 -3.20 -12.61 -23.12
C GLU A 72 -2.32 -11.55 -22.46
N THR A 73 -2.81 -10.32 -22.30
CA THR A 73 -2.11 -9.25 -21.57
C THR A 73 -2.83 -8.98 -20.25
N GLU A 74 -2.12 -9.16 -19.14
CA GLU A 74 -2.65 -9.00 -17.78
C GLU A 74 -1.94 -7.87 -17.04
N VAL A 75 -2.64 -7.30 -16.05
CA VAL A 75 -2.01 -6.42 -15.06
C VAL A 75 -1.36 -7.31 -14.02
N GLU A 76 -0.05 -7.19 -13.89
CA GLU A 76 0.78 -7.99 -12.98
C GLU A 76 1.26 -7.15 -11.80
N HIS A 77 1.35 -7.77 -10.63
CA HIS A 77 1.97 -7.18 -9.44
C HIS A 77 3.45 -7.55 -9.41
N ILE A 78 4.31 -6.53 -9.56
CA ILE A 78 5.76 -6.68 -9.61
C ILE A 78 6.24 -7.47 -8.40
N ILE A 79 5.87 -7.00 -7.21
CA ILE A 79 5.98 -7.73 -5.96
C ILE A 79 4.61 -8.35 -5.68
N PRO A 80 4.50 -9.68 -5.51
CA PRO A 80 3.23 -10.35 -5.30
C PRO A 80 2.41 -9.71 -4.17
N TYR A 81 1.10 -9.61 -4.41
CA TYR A 81 0.19 -8.97 -3.47
C TYR A 81 0.13 -9.71 -2.12
N SER A 82 0.27 -11.05 -2.13
CA SER A 82 0.30 -11.87 -0.91
C SER A 82 1.44 -11.49 0.04
N LYS A 83 2.54 -10.95 -0.51
CA LYS A 83 3.77 -10.61 0.23
C LYS A 83 3.86 -9.13 0.57
N SER A 84 3.41 -8.25 -0.35
CA SER A 84 3.53 -6.79 -0.18
C SER A 84 2.26 -6.11 0.32
N MET A 85 1.09 -6.70 0.07
CA MET A 85 -0.23 -6.06 0.16
C MET A 85 -0.33 -4.72 -0.59
N ASP A 86 0.60 -4.46 -1.52
CA ASP A 86 0.68 -3.23 -2.29
C ASP A 86 -0.09 -3.39 -3.60
N ASN A 87 -1.32 -2.87 -3.64
CA ASN A 87 -2.14 -2.80 -4.84
C ASN A 87 -1.98 -1.45 -5.60
N GLY A 88 -0.97 -0.65 -5.24
CA GLY A 88 -0.67 0.65 -5.83
C GLY A 88 -0.18 0.54 -7.27
N PHE A 89 -0.31 1.63 -8.02
CA PHE A 89 0.12 1.69 -9.43
C PHE A 89 1.64 1.46 -9.58
N ALA A 90 2.43 1.92 -8.61
CA ALA A 90 3.89 1.73 -8.61
C ALA A 90 4.31 0.25 -8.50
N ASN A 91 3.45 -0.63 -7.98
CA ASN A 91 3.69 -2.07 -7.89
C ASN A 91 2.99 -2.86 -9.02
N LYS A 92 2.47 -2.17 -10.04
CA LYS A 92 1.80 -2.80 -11.18
C LYS A 92 2.56 -2.60 -12.47
N THR A 93 2.49 -3.58 -13.37
CA THR A 93 2.98 -3.49 -14.73
C THR A 93 2.12 -4.33 -15.68
N LEU A 94 2.43 -4.31 -16.97
CA LEU A 94 1.86 -5.23 -17.95
C LEU A 94 2.76 -6.44 -18.14
N ALA A 95 2.14 -7.61 -18.19
CA ALA A 95 2.79 -8.87 -18.50
C ALA A 95 1.91 -9.73 -19.41
N GLU A 96 2.56 -10.57 -20.20
CA GLU A 96 1.90 -11.69 -20.87
C GLU A 96 1.37 -12.65 -19.80
N ARG A 97 0.14 -13.14 -19.98
CA ARG A 97 -0.52 -14.07 -19.08
C ARG A 97 0.36 -15.27 -18.73
N LYS A 98 1.04 -15.84 -19.72
CA LYS A 98 1.95 -16.97 -19.52
C LYS A 98 3.12 -16.59 -18.62
N PHE A 99 3.77 -15.46 -18.89
CA PHE A 99 4.87 -14.97 -18.06
C PHE A 99 4.41 -14.67 -16.62
N ASN A 100 3.23 -14.07 -16.46
CA ASN A 100 2.62 -13.78 -15.17
C ASN A 100 2.37 -15.06 -14.35
N GLN A 101 1.81 -16.10 -14.99
CA GLN A 101 1.58 -17.41 -14.38
C GLN A 101 2.90 -18.10 -14.01
N ASP A 102 3.87 -18.10 -14.91
CA ASP A 102 5.17 -18.75 -14.68
C ASP A 102 5.95 -18.05 -13.56
N LYS A 103 5.94 -16.71 -13.49
CA LYS A 103 6.54 -15.95 -12.38
C LYS A 103 5.90 -16.33 -11.05
N GLY A 104 4.57 -16.34 -10.99
CA GLY A 104 3.81 -16.67 -9.79
C GLY A 104 4.15 -15.74 -8.61
N GLU A 105 4.32 -16.32 -7.42
CA GLU A 105 4.62 -15.59 -6.18
C GLU A 105 6.11 -15.25 -6.02
N ARG A 106 6.87 -15.17 -7.13
CA ARG A 106 8.31 -14.81 -7.14
C ARG A 106 8.53 -13.34 -7.48
N THR A 107 9.67 -12.79 -7.11
CA THR A 107 10.14 -11.48 -7.58
C THR A 107 10.56 -11.58 -9.06
N PRO A 108 10.62 -10.46 -9.80
CA PRO A 108 11.21 -10.46 -11.13
C PRO A 108 12.65 -10.98 -11.12
N TYR A 109 13.42 -10.68 -10.08
CA TYR A 109 14.79 -11.21 -9.92
C TYR A 109 14.79 -12.73 -9.78
N GLU A 110 14.01 -13.27 -8.84
CA GLU A 110 13.90 -14.72 -8.61
C GLU A 110 13.48 -15.47 -9.87
N TYR A 111 12.58 -14.92 -10.68
CA TYR A 111 12.15 -15.57 -11.90
C TYR A 111 13.15 -15.38 -13.05
N ILE A 112 13.48 -14.14 -13.41
CA ILE A 112 14.27 -13.85 -14.60
C ILE A 112 15.73 -14.30 -14.40
N PHE A 113 16.36 -13.96 -13.29
CA PHE A 113 17.76 -14.29 -13.07
C PHE A 113 17.95 -15.80 -12.83
N ASN A 114 17.16 -16.40 -11.92
CA ASN A 114 17.36 -17.82 -11.57
C ASN A 114 16.78 -18.80 -12.59
N THR A 115 15.73 -18.42 -13.35
CA THR A 115 15.08 -19.33 -14.32
C THR A 115 15.51 -19.04 -15.76
N LEU A 116 15.63 -17.77 -16.17
CA LEU A 116 15.97 -17.39 -17.55
C LEU A 116 17.45 -17.02 -17.74
N GLY A 117 18.18 -16.82 -16.65
CA GLY A 117 19.62 -16.57 -16.65
C GLY A 117 20.04 -15.10 -16.71
N LYS A 118 21.36 -14.88 -16.65
CA LYS A 118 22.00 -13.56 -16.53
C LYS A 118 21.76 -12.65 -17.73
N GLU A 119 21.73 -13.22 -18.94
CA GLU A 119 21.52 -12.44 -20.17
C GLU A 119 20.12 -11.84 -20.23
N ALA A 120 19.11 -12.66 -19.90
CA ALA A 120 17.72 -12.21 -19.78
C ALA A 120 17.57 -11.12 -18.71
N TRP A 121 18.27 -11.27 -17.58
CA TRP A 121 18.28 -10.28 -16.51
C TRP A 121 18.89 -8.94 -16.95
N ASN A 122 20.00 -8.97 -17.68
CA ASN A 122 20.64 -7.75 -18.19
C ASN A 122 19.73 -7.02 -19.18
N ALA A 123 19.12 -7.76 -20.12
CA ALA A 123 18.17 -7.18 -21.06
C ALA A 123 16.93 -6.57 -20.36
N PHE A 124 16.43 -7.23 -19.32
CA PHE A 124 15.38 -6.70 -18.45
C PHE A 124 15.82 -5.40 -17.75
N CYS A 125 17.03 -5.38 -17.19
CA CYS A 125 17.59 -4.20 -16.52
C CYS A 125 17.71 -2.99 -17.46
N GLU A 126 18.03 -3.20 -18.73
CA GLU A 126 18.04 -2.14 -19.74
C GLU A 126 16.62 -1.64 -20.04
N ARG A 127 15.64 -2.55 -20.18
CA ARG A 127 14.24 -2.17 -20.46
C ARG A 127 13.63 -1.30 -19.36
N ILE A 128 13.96 -1.56 -18.10
CA ILE A 128 13.34 -0.88 -16.95
C ILE A 128 13.94 0.49 -16.65
N LYS A 129 15.04 0.91 -17.31
CA LYS A 129 15.65 2.24 -17.12
C LYS A 129 14.69 3.40 -17.43
N ILE A 130 13.65 3.14 -18.22
CA ILE A 130 12.59 4.12 -18.55
C ILE A 130 11.73 4.51 -17.35
N PHE A 131 11.66 3.65 -16.32
CA PHE A 131 10.82 3.88 -15.16
C PHE A 131 11.51 4.79 -14.14
N PRO A 132 10.75 5.50 -13.29
CA PRO A 132 11.34 6.24 -12.17
C PRO A 132 12.06 5.31 -11.20
N LYS A 133 13.06 5.84 -10.49
CA LYS A 133 13.96 5.06 -9.61
C LYS A 133 13.22 4.16 -8.62
N HIS A 134 12.18 4.68 -7.95
CA HIS A 134 11.39 3.91 -6.99
C HIS A 134 10.73 2.65 -7.58
N LYS A 135 10.35 2.67 -8.88
CA LYS A 135 9.77 1.51 -9.56
C LYS A 135 10.85 0.56 -10.07
N GLN A 136 11.99 1.09 -10.52
CA GLN A 136 13.17 0.28 -10.83
C GLN A 136 13.64 -0.51 -9.60
N ASP A 137 13.64 0.10 -8.43
CA ASP A 137 14.06 -0.54 -7.18
C ASP A 137 13.12 -1.72 -6.84
N LYS A 138 11.80 -1.58 -7.03
CA LYS A 138 10.83 -2.69 -6.90
C LYS A 138 11.07 -3.80 -7.93
N LEU A 139 11.38 -3.45 -9.19
CA LEU A 139 11.63 -4.41 -10.27
C LEU A 139 12.97 -5.16 -10.10
N LYS A 140 13.96 -4.55 -9.45
CA LYS A 140 15.29 -5.12 -9.19
C LYS A 140 15.41 -5.82 -7.84
N MET A 141 14.33 -5.86 -7.08
CA MET A 141 14.30 -6.38 -5.73
C MET A 141 14.62 -7.88 -5.70
N GLN A 142 15.67 -8.25 -4.96
CA GLN A 142 16.11 -9.65 -4.83
C GLN A 142 15.30 -10.37 -3.76
N GLU A 143 15.09 -9.71 -2.61
CA GLU A 143 14.34 -10.25 -1.48
C GLU A 143 13.17 -9.33 -1.13
N TYR A 144 12.09 -9.92 -0.62
CA TYR A 144 10.97 -9.16 -0.11
C TYR A 144 11.43 -8.27 1.04
N PRO A 145 10.98 -7.00 1.11
CA PRO A 145 11.11 -6.28 2.36
C PRO A 145 10.36 -7.09 3.43
N PRO A 146 10.84 -7.10 4.68
CA PRO A 146 10.05 -7.65 5.77
C PRO A 146 8.64 -7.08 5.70
N ALA A 147 7.64 -7.90 6.03
CA ALA A 147 6.20 -7.67 5.79
C ALA A 147 5.61 -6.44 6.51
N ASP A 148 6.42 -5.46 6.91
CA ASP A 148 6.05 -4.19 7.50
C ASP A 148 5.37 -3.27 6.46
N PHE A 149 4.14 -3.65 6.09
CA PHE A 149 2.87 -2.96 6.35
C PHE A 149 2.81 -1.42 6.44
N LEU A 150 3.77 -0.67 5.92
CA LEU A 150 3.79 0.78 6.12
C LEU A 150 2.77 1.50 5.23
N GLU A 151 2.66 1.17 3.94
CA GLU A 151 1.84 1.97 3.01
C GLU A 151 0.32 1.83 3.23
N GLN A 152 -0.18 0.63 3.52
CA GLN A 152 -1.61 0.44 3.79
C GLN A 152 -2.03 1.02 5.15
N GLN A 153 -1.17 0.91 6.17
CA GLN A 153 -1.41 1.58 7.46
C GLN A 153 -1.39 3.11 7.30
N LEU A 154 -0.49 3.66 6.49
CA LEU A 154 -0.44 5.10 6.21
C LEU A 154 -1.73 5.59 5.51
N ARG A 155 -2.26 4.85 4.53
CA ARG A 155 -3.53 5.23 3.87
C ARG A 155 -4.73 5.12 4.81
N ASN A 156 -4.79 4.05 5.61
CA ASN A 156 -5.88 3.84 6.56
C ASN A 156 -5.87 4.91 7.67
N THR A 157 -4.70 5.25 8.21
CA THR A 157 -4.56 6.31 9.23
C THR A 157 -4.92 7.68 8.68
N ALA A 158 -4.54 8.01 7.43
CA ALA A 158 -4.96 9.23 6.77
C ALA A 158 -6.50 9.32 6.62
N TYR A 159 -7.14 8.23 6.18
CA TYR A 159 -8.60 8.19 6.07
C TYR A 159 -9.30 8.36 7.43
N ILE A 160 -8.80 7.68 8.47
CA ILE A 160 -9.31 7.81 9.84
C ILE A 160 -9.19 9.26 10.32
N ALA A 161 -8.03 9.92 10.09
CA ALA A 161 -7.83 11.30 10.50
C ALA A 161 -8.83 12.25 9.82
N VAL A 162 -9.06 12.09 8.51
CA VAL A 162 -10.07 12.87 7.77
C VAL A 162 -11.47 12.66 8.35
N LYS A 163 -11.88 11.40 8.57
CA LYS A 163 -13.21 11.11 9.13
C LYS A 163 -13.38 11.55 10.57
N ALA A 164 -12.36 11.42 11.41
CA ALA A 164 -12.36 11.96 12.76
C ALA A 164 -12.49 13.49 12.74
N GLY A 165 -11.77 14.16 11.84
CA GLY A 165 -11.88 15.60 11.62
C GLY A 165 -13.28 16.03 11.21
N GLU A 166 -13.88 15.37 10.21
CA GLU A 166 -15.26 15.63 9.77
C GLU A 166 -16.29 15.47 10.91
N MET A 167 -16.08 14.50 11.81
CA MET A 167 -16.97 14.28 12.96
C MET A 167 -16.79 15.36 14.03
N LEU A 168 -15.54 15.72 14.36
CA LEU A 168 -15.23 16.72 15.38
C LEU A 168 -15.60 18.14 14.94
N ALA A 169 -15.47 18.44 13.64
CA ALA A 169 -15.81 19.73 13.04
C ALA A 169 -17.29 20.13 13.22
N LYS A 170 -18.17 19.17 13.58
CA LYS A 170 -19.57 19.44 13.91
C LYS A 170 -19.76 20.07 15.30
N VAL A 171 -18.74 20.01 16.15
CA VAL A 171 -18.82 20.42 17.56
C VAL A 171 -17.81 21.53 17.86
N VAL A 172 -16.63 21.48 17.26
CA VAL A 172 -15.52 22.42 17.50
C VAL A 172 -14.84 22.79 16.18
N ASP A 173 -14.10 23.90 16.15
CA ASP A 173 -13.20 24.19 15.04
C ASP A 173 -12.05 23.17 15.04
N VAL A 174 -11.75 22.59 13.87
CA VAL A 174 -10.78 21.50 13.74
C VAL A 174 -9.84 21.80 12.59
N GLU A 175 -8.55 21.69 12.88
CA GLU A 175 -7.50 21.76 11.88
C GLU A 175 -6.78 20.42 11.75
N LEU A 176 -6.66 19.95 10.51
CA LEU A 176 -5.91 18.73 10.21
C LEU A 176 -4.51 19.11 9.75
N VAL A 177 -3.50 18.63 10.49
CA VAL A 177 -2.09 18.83 10.18
C VAL A 177 -1.56 17.63 9.39
N LYS A 178 -0.91 17.88 8.25
CA LYS A 178 -0.26 16.82 7.47
C LYS A 178 0.95 16.28 8.24
N GLY A 179 1.13 14.97 8.27
CA GLY A 179 2.25 14.35 8.98
C GLY A 179 3.64 14.80 8.50
N GLN A 180 3.78 15.19 7.23
CA GLN A 180 5.00 15.78 6.70
C GLN A 180 5.32 17.13 7.39
N SER A 181 4.31 17.98 7.59
CA SER A 181 4.49 19.26 8.28
C SER A 181 4.91 19.05 9.74
N THR A 182 4.29 18.08 10.44
CA THR A 182 4.71 17.69 11.79
C THR A 182 6.16 17.21 11.81
N ALA A 183 6.58 16.39 10.83
CA ALA A 183 7.95 15.89 10.75
C ALA A 183 8.97 17.02 10.51
N GLN A 184 8.65 17.96 9.60
CA GLN A 184 9.48 19.13 9.31
C GLN A 184 9.64 20.04 10.54
N LEU A 185 8.53 20.38 11.20
CA LEU A 185 8.55 21.21 12.40
C LEU A 185 9.28 20.54 13.56
N ARG A 186 9.08 19.23 13.75
CA ARG A 186 9.77 18.46 14.79
C ARG A 186 11.29 18.43 14.56
N ALA A 187 11.72 18.23 13.31
CA ALA A 187 13.15 18.26 12.95
C ALA A 187 13.73 19.66 13.17
N HIS A 188 13.05 20.69 12.67
CA HIS A 188 13.49 22.08 12.77
C HIS A 188 13.62 22.58 14.22
N TRP A 189 12.72 22.15 15.10
CA TRP A 189 12.76 22.47 16.52
C TRP A 189 13.73 21.58 17.33
N GLY A 190 14.46 20.69 16.67
CA GLY A 190 15.41 19.78 17.33
C GLY A 190 14.73 18.78 18.27
N LEU A 191 13.47 18.42 17.99
CA LEU A 191 12.68 17.50 18.83
C LEU A 191 12.76 16.04 18.35
N ASN A 192 13.41 15.76 17.21
CA ASN A 192 13.66 14.38 16.75
C ASN A 192 14.48 13.59 17.79
N GLY A 193 15.47 14.23 18.40
CA GLY A 193 16.32 13.66 19.43
C GLY A 193 15.73 13.65 20.85
N ALA A 194 14.43 13.95 21.04
CA ALA A 194 13.79 13.89 22.36
C ALA A 194 13.80 12.47 22.97
N LEU A 195 13.84 11.45 22.11
CA LEU A 195 13.83 10.03 22.50
C LEU A 195 14.99 9.23 21.87
N ASN A 196 15.99 9.95 21.34
CA ASN A 196 17.16 9.37 20.70
C ASN A 196 18.37 10.28 20.97
N MET A 197 19.11 9.98 22.04
CA MET A 197 20.31 10.75 22.39
C MET A 197 21.52 10.39 21.52
N GLU A 198 21.57 9.16 20.98
CA GLU A 198 22.69 8.67 20.17
C GLU A 198 22.62 9.18 18.72
N ASN A 199 21.41 9.34 18.17
CA ASN A 199 21.23 9.94 16.84
C ASN A 199 20.06 10.95 16.84
N PRO A 200 20.32 12.22 17.22
CA PRO A 200 19.29 13.24 17.38
C PRO A 200 18.53 13.61 16.10
N GLU A 201 19.10 13.29 14.94
CA GLU A 201 18.50 13.56 13.63
C GLU A 201 17.39 12.55 13.28
N ILE A 202 17.42 11.36 13.90
CA ILE A 202 16.53 10.24 13.57
C ILE A 202 15.49 10.01 14.67
N LYS A 203 14.21 10.13 14.32
CA LYS A 203 13.09 9.77 15.19
C LYS A 203 13.17 8.30 15.61
N ASN A 204 13.24 8.05 16.92
CA ASN A 204 13.11 6.69 17.46
C ASN A 204 11.65 6.21 17.39
N ARG A 205 11.33 5.36 16.41
CA ARG A 205 10.00 4.76 16.26
C ARG A 205 9.77 3.54 17.17
N GLY A 206 10.83 2.99 17.77
CA GLY A 206 10.75 1.88 18.72
C GLY A 206 10.21 2.28 20.09
N ASP A 207 10.18 3.58 20.40
CA ASP A 207 9.64 4.12 21.64
C ASP A 207 8.27 4.78 21.40
N HIS A 208 7.19 4.24 21.99
CA HIS A 208 5.83 4.76 21.82
C HIS A 208 5.61 6.21 22.29
N ARG A 209 6.49 6.74 23.16
CA ARG A 209 6.41 8.15 23.60
C ARG A 209 6.56 9.14 22.45
N HIS A 210 7.05 8.70 21.28
CA HIS A 210 7.14 9.56 20.11
C HIS A 210 5.78 10.11 19.66
N HIS A 211 4.68 9.42 19.96
CA HIS A 211 3.33 9.92 19.70
C HIS A 211 3.00 11.17 20.54
N ALA A 212 3.49 11.22 21.79
CA ALA A 212 3.34 12.40 22.63
C ALA A 212 4.17 13.58 22.08
N VAL A 213 5.39 13.31 21.60
CA VAL A 213 6.20 14.34 20.93
C VAL A 213 5.49 14.90 19.71
N ASP A 214 4.91 14.02 18.87
CA ASP A 214 4.11 14.44 17.71
C ASP A 214 2.89 15.27 18.11
N ALA A 215 2.18 14.88 19.18
CA ALA A 215 1.02 15.60 19.68
C ALA A 215 1.39 17.01 20.17
N VAL A 216 2.52 17.17 20.86
CA VAL A 216 3.03 18.49 21.28
C VAL A 216 3.35 19.35 20.06
N VAL A 217 4.02 18.80 19.05
CA VAL A 217 4.30 19.53 17.81
C VAL A 217 3.01 20.00 17.13
N ILE A 218 2.01 19.12 17.01
CA ILE A 218 0.70 19.45 16.43
C ILE A 218 0.00 20.53 17.25
N ALA A 219 -0.02 20.43 18.58
CA ALA A 219 -0.66 21.41 19.46
C ALA A 219 -0.04 22.81 19.37
N LEU A 220 1.27 22.88 19.11
CA LEU A 220 2.00 24.14 18.92
C LEU A 220 1.94 24.66 17.48
N THR A 221 1.38 23.87 16.55
CA THR A 221 1.28 24.24 15.14
C THR A 221 0.03 25.08 14.92
N THR A 222 0.20 26.28 14.37
CA THR A 222 -0.90 27.19 14.04
C THR A 222 -1.08 27.33 12.53
N LYS A 223 -2.25 27.81 12.07
CA LYS A 223 -2.50 28.15 10.65
C LYS A 223 -1.39 29.03 10.06
N SER A 224 -0.92 30.04 10.81
CA SER A 224 0.16 30.92 10.36
C SER A 224 1.46 30.16 10.16
N LEU A 225 1.81 29.28 11.10
CA LEU A 225 3.02 28.47 11.00
C LEU A 225 2.98 27.52 9.80
N LEU A 226 1.83 26.89 9.54
CA LEU A 226 1.62 26.04 8.37
C LEU A 226 1.73 26.83 7.06
N LYS A 227 1.18 28.04 7.03
CA LYS A 227 1.29 28.94 5.87
C LYS A 227 2.76 29.28 5.59
N THR A 228 3.49 29.73 6.61
CA THR A 228 4.91 30.06 6.49
C THR A 228 5.75 28.84 6.06
N LEU A 229 5.44 27.65 6.59
CA LEU A 229 6.09 26.41 6.18
C LEU A 229 5.80 26.09 4.71
N SER A 230 4.55 26.27 4.27
CA SER A 230 4.16 26.07 2.87
C SER A 230 4.86 27.06 1.93
N GLU A 231 4.97 28.32 2.32
CA GLU A 231 5.67 29.38 1.57
C GLU A 231 7.17 29.06 1.45
N SER A 232 7.80 28.62 2.54
CA SER A 232 9.20 28.17 2.54
C SER A 232 9.41 26.99 1.58
N ASN A 233 8.51 26.01 1.58
CA ASN A 233 8.59 24.83 0.71
C ASN A 233 8.38 25.19 -0.78
N ALA A 234 7.53 26.18 -1.08
CA ALA A 234 7.28 26.62 -2.45
C ALA A 234 8.47 27.40 -3.05
N TYR A 235 9.20 28.16 -2.22
CA TYR A 235 10.32 28.98 -2.67
C TYR A 235 11.56 28.17 -3.08
N ASN A 236 11.73 26.96 -2.55
CA ASN A 236 12.87 26.11 -2.90
C ASN A 236 12.49 24.62 -3.04
N PRO A 237 11.84 24.23 -4.16
CA PRO A 237 11.35 22.87 -4.37
C PRO A 237 12.45 21.81 -4.50
N GLN A 238 13.71 22.22 -4.72
CA GLN A 238 14.87 21.31 -4.82
C GLN A 238 15.63 21.14 -3.49
N ARG A 239 15.23 21.83 -2.42
CA ARG A 239 15.89 21.73 -1.11
C ARG A 239 15.53 20.42 -0.42
N ASP A 240 16.42 19.96 0.45
CA ASP A 240 16.08 18.97 1.46
C ASP A 240 14.86 19.45 2.27
N LEU A 241 13.82 18.62 2.30
CA LEU A 241 12.55 18.87 2.97
C LEU A 241 12.71 19.22 4.45
N PHE A 242 13.83 18.88 5.09
CA PHE A 242 14.08 19.10 6.51
C PHE A 242 14.91 20.35 6.83
N GLN A 243 15.37 21.09 5.81
CA GLN A 243 16.09 22.34 6.02
C GLN A 243 15.15 23.55 5.84
N ILE A 244 14.55 24.03 6.92
CA ILE A 244 13.77 25.26 6.91
C ILE A 244 14.70 26.45 7.21
N ASP A 245 14.55 27.54 6.45
CA ASP A 245 15.33 28.76 6.69
C ASP A 245 14.91 29.42 8.01
N GLU A 246 15.88 29.84 8.81
CA GLU A 246 15.64 30.57 10.07
C GLU A 246 14.89 31.89 9.85
N LYS A 247 14.99 32.47 8.65
CA LYS A 247 14.18 33.61 8.22
C LYS A 247 12.68 33.34 8.34
N TYR A 248 12.25 32.11 8.08
CA TYR A 248 10.83 31.73 8.10
C TYR A 248 10.40 31.17 9.46
N LEU A 249 11.23 30.33 10.08
CA LEU A 249 10.95 29.78 11.41
C LEU A 249 12.22 29.78 12.27
N PRO A 250 12.18 30.24 13.54
CA PRO A 250 13.31 30.09 14.45
C PRO A 250 13.56 28.61 14.81
N LYS A 251 14.83 28.20 14.88
CA LYS A 251 15.24 26.82 15.26
C LYS A 251 14.87 26.43 16.69
N GLN A 252 14.81 27.39 17.60
CA GLN A 252 14.48 27.12 19.00
C GLN A 252 13.28 27.93 19.45
N MET A 253 12.21 27.23 19.79
CA MET A 253 11.05 27.82 20.44
C MET A 253 11.38 28.13 21.90
N TRP A 254 11.09 29.37 22.31
CA TRP A 254 11.23 29.86 23.69
C TRP A 254 12.61 29.60 24.33
N GLY A 255 13.69 29.71 23.54
CA GLY A 255 15.07 29.57 24.04
C GLY A 255 15.38 28.18 24.63
N GLY A 256 14.77 27.13 24.07
CA GLY A 256 15.00 25.74 24.51
C GLY A 256 14.24 25.32 25.77
N LYS A 257 13.42 26.20 26.37
CA LYS A 257 12.57 25.84 27.52
C LYS A 257 11.57 24.73 27.19
N LEU A 258 11.02 24.73 25.97
CA LEU A 258 10.12 23.68 25.50
C LEU A 258 10.76 22.31 25.57
N ARG A 259 12.00 22.19 25.06
CA ARG A 259 12.72 20.92 25.04
C ARG A 259 12.92 20.38 26.45
N LYS A 260 13.37 21.23 27.37
CA LYS A 260 13.57 20.87 28.79
C LYS A 260 12.28 20.39 29.47
N GLN A 261 11.17 21.08 29.22
CA GLN A 261 9.86 20.68 29.77
C GLN A 261 9.39 19.36 29.17
N LEU A 262 9.52 19.20 27.85
CA LEU A 262 9.15 17.98 27.15
C LEU A 262 9.95 16.79 27.68
N ASP A 263 11.27 16.90 27.80
CA ASP A 263 12.13 15.82 28.29
C ASP A 263 11.69 15.36 29.69
N LYS A 264 11.45 16.29 30.62
CA LYS A 264 10.94 15.99 31.98
C LYS A 264 9.60 15.24 31.96
N HIS A 265 8.70 15.59 31.04
CA HIS A 265 7.42 14.90 30.90
C HIS A 265 7.57 13.52 30.26
N LEU A 266 8.47 13.36 29.30
CA LEU A 266 8.75 12.08 28.66
C LEU A 266 9.41 11.08 29.61
N GLU A 267 10.30 11.56 30.50
CA GLU A 267 10.94 10.75 31.55
C GLU A 267 9.94 10.20 32.57
N SER A 268 8.91 10.98 32.92
CA SER A 268 7.86 10.57 33.87
C SER A 268 6.68 9.83 33.21
N MET A 269 6.69 9.66 31.89
CA MET A 269 5.59 9.05 31.15
C MET A 269 5.61 7.53 31.26
N LEU A 270 4.52 6.95 31.77
CA LEU A 270 4.31 5.51 31.82
C LEU A 270 3.75 4.98 30.50
N ILE A 271 4.40 3.97 29.92
CA ILE A 271 3.98 3.32 28.67
C ILE A 271 3.43 1.92 28.98
N SER A 272 2.24 1.60 28.47
CA SER A 272 1.71 0.24 28.49
C SER A 272 1.91 -0.43 27.14
N HIS A 273 2.54 -1.61 27.13
CA HIS A 273 2.75 -2.45 25.94
C HIS A 273 1.79 -3.65 25.90
N ARG A 274 0.55 -3.47 26.36
CA ARG A 274 -0.43 -4.58 26.41
C ARG A 274 -0.95 -4.92 25.01
N ALA A 275 -0.59 -6.09 24.50
CA ALA A 275 -1.26 -6.69 23.35
C ALA A 275 -2.63 -7.25 23.77
N ASP A 276 -3.72 -6.72 23.23
CA ASP A 276 -5.09 -7.23 23.52
C ASP A 276 -5.41 -8.43 22.63
N ASN A 277 -4.83 -9.59 22.96
CA ASN A 277 -5.04 -10.85 22.24
C ASN A 277 -6.39 -11.52 22.60
N ARG A 278 -7.47 -10.75 22.70
CA ARG A 278 -8.80 -11.29 23.01
C ARG A 278 -9.33 -12.09 21.84
N LEU A 279 -9.19 -13.41 21.95
CA LEU A 279 -9.78 -14.37 21.02
C LEU A 279 -11.31 -14.39 21.09
N ILE A 280 -11.92 -14.03 22.21
CA ILE A 280 -13.38 -14.05 22.37
C ILE A 280 -13.87 -12.67 22.81
N VAL A 281 -14.84 -12.13 22.07
CA VAL A 281 -15.47 -10.84 22.35
C VAL A 281 -16.97 -11.04 22.55
N ARG A 282 -17.53 -10.42 23.60
CA ARG A 282 -18.98 -10.38 23.78
C ARG A 282 -19.59 -9.40 22.77
N LYS A 283 -20.51 -9.87 21.93
CA LYS A 283 -21.27 -9.07 20.98
C LYS A 283 -22.74 -9.03 21.42
N LYS A 284 -23.29 -7.82 21.55
CA LYS A 284 -24.73 -7.64 21.76
C LYS A 284 -25.42 -7.58 20.40
N GLY A 285 -26.29 -8.55 20.13
CA GLY A 285 -27.17 -8.58 18.96
C GLY A 285 -28.58 -8.18 19.33
N ARG A 286 -29.31 -7.61 18.37
CA ARG A 286 -30.76 -7.35 18.47
C ARG A 286 -31.47 -8.40 17.63
N ILE A 287 -32.42 -9.12 18.23
CA ILE A 287 -33.23 -10.14 17.54
C ILE A 287 -34.67 -9.63 17.50
N PHE A 288 -35.28 -9.69 16.32
CA PHE A 288 -36.69 -9.36 16.17
C PHE A 288 -37.52 -10.64 16.32
N THR A 289 -38.29 -10.74 17.40
CA THR A 289 -39.22 -11.86 17.60
C THR A 289 -40.60 -11.49 17.04
N LYS A 290 -40.98 -12.15 15.94
CA LYS A 290 -42.28 -11.96 15.26
C LYS A 290 -43.49 -12.12 16.20
N SER A 291 -43.35 -12.90 17.28
CA SER A 291 -44.42 -13.20 18.23
C SER A 291 -44.75 -12.09 19.22
N ARG A 292 -43.84 -11.13 19.45
CA ARG A 292 -44.05 -10.05 20.44
C ARG A 292 -43.84 -8.64 19.88
N GLY A 293 -43.31 -8.50 18.67
CA GLY A 293 -42.95 -7.18 18.12
C GLY A 293 -41.85 -6.47 18.94
N VAL A 294 -41.18 -7.19 19.85
CA VAL A 294 -40.16 -6.66 20.74
C VAL A 294 -38.77 -6.97 20.17
N LEU A 295 -37.90 -5.96 20.21
CA LEU A 295 -36.47 -6.10 19.96
C LEU A 295 -35.80 -6.61 21.24
N GLU A 296 -35.56 -7.92 21.33
CA GLU A 296 -34.80 -8.49 22.44
C GLU A 296 -33.29 -8.38 22.15
N THR A 297 -32.52 -7.96 23.16
CA THR A 297 -31.05 -7.96 23.10
C THR A 297 -30.49 -9.27 23.61
N ASN A 298 -29.75 -9.99 22.78
CA ASN A 298 -28.99 -11.17 23.19
C ASN A 298 -27.48 -10.85 23.25
N THR A 299 -26.77 -11.41 24.23
CA THR A 299 -25.31 -11.34 24.32
C THR A 299 -24.73 -12.64 23.80
N THR A 300 -24.09 -12.61 22.64
CA THR A 300 -23.37 -13.76 22.06
C THR A 300 -21.86 -13.56 22.20
N PHE A 301 -21.10 -14.64 22.06
CA PHE A 301 -19.64 -14.60 21.98
C PHE A 301 -19.22 -14.71 20.50
N ALA A 302 -18.31 -13.85 20.08
CA ALA A 302 -17.69 -13.88 18.75
C ALA A 302 -16.20 -14.20 18.89
N VAL A 303 -15.71 -15.16 18.10
CA VAL A 303 -14.28 -15.49 18.06
C VAL A 303 -13.57 -14.53 17.09
N ARG A 304 -12.52 -13.85 17.55
CA ARG A 304 -11.61 -13.02 16.75
C ARG A 304 -10.39 -13.84 16.37
N GLY A 305 -10.50 -14.61 15.30
CA GLY A 305 -9.39 -15.38 14.74
C GLY A 305 -9.87 -16.42 13.74
N ALA A 306 -8.97 -16.85 12.85
CA ALA A 306 -9.20 -18.03 12.02
C ALA A 306 -9.34 -19.24 12.95
N LEU A 307 -10.42 -20.00 12.80
CA LEU A 307 -10.69 -21.19 13.62
C LEU A 307 -9.87 -22.40 13.15
N HIS A 308 -9.41 -22.36 11.92
CA HIS A 308 -8.58 -23.37 11.27
C HIS A 308 -7.69 -22.70 10.23
N ASN A 309 -6.66 -23.40 9.76
CA ASN A 309 -5.87 -22.96 8.61
C ASN A 309 -6.70 -23.05 7.32
N ASP A 310 -6.31 -22.32 6.28
CA ASP A 310 -7.00 -22.31 4.98
C ASP A 310 -6.85 -23.63 4.21
N THR A 311 -5.81 -24.40 4.52
CA THR A 311 -5.53 -25.70 3.90
C THR A 311 -6.34 -26.81 4.58
N TYR A 312 -7.21 -27.47 3.82
CA TYR A 312 -7.88 -28.69 4.25
C TYR A 312 -6.94 -29.88 4.10
N PHE A 313 -6.87 -30.72 5.13
CA PHE A 313 -6.12 -31.97 5.11
C PHE A 313 -7.07 -33.16 4.99
N GLY A 314 -6.71 -34.12 4.14
CA GLY A 314 -7.38 -35.41 4.11
C GLY A 314 -6.86 -36.29 5.25
N TYR A 315 -7.77 -36.92 5.99
CA TYR A 315 -7.44 -37.95 6.97
C TYR A 315 -7.56 -39.33 6.34
N ILE A 316 -6.46 -40.10 6.34
CA ILE A 316 -6.47 -41.48 5.89
C ILE A 316 -6.00 -42.36 7.05
N LYS A 317 -6.81 -43.36 7.39
CA LYS A 317 -6.41 -44.44 8.29
C LYS A 317 -5.79 -45.53 7.44
N PHE A 318 -4.49 -45.79 7.62
CA PHE A 318 -3.80 -46.77 6.77
C PHE A 318 -4.37 -48.18 6.98
N PRO A 319 -4.74 -48.89 5.90
CA PRO A 319 -5.04 -50.30 5.95
C PRO A 319 -3.76 -51.09 6.25
N ASN A 320 -3.95 -52.26 6.85
CA ASN A 320 -2.94 -53.07 7.50
C ASN A 320 -2.02 -53.74 6.45
N ASP A 321 -1.02 -53.02 5.95
CA ASP A 321 -0.11 -53.54 4.92
C ASP A 321 1.33 -53.69 5.45
N LYS A 322 1.97 -54.82 5.15
CA LYS A 322 3.28 -55.21 5.71
C LYS A 322 4.44 -54.35 5.20
N HIS A 323 4.19 -53.48 4.23
CA HIS A 323 5.18 -52.59 3.59
C HIS A 323 4.96 -51.10 3.91
N SER A 324 4.06 -50.73 4.81
CA SER A 324 3.87 -49.32 5.16
C SER A 324 4.86 -48.85 6.22
N TYR A 325 5.56 -47.74 5.97
CA TYR A 325 6.44 -47.06 6.94
C TYR A 325 5.71 -46.50 8.17
N PHE A 326 4.37 -46.49 8.18
CA PHE A 326 3.56 -45.91 9.25
C PHE A 326 3.07 -46.98 10.23
N ARG A 327 3.07 -46.66 11.52
CA ARG A 327 2.65 -47.58 12.58
C ARG A 327 1.13 -47.80 12.56
N LYS A 328 0.70 -48.99 13.02
CA LYS A 328 -0.71 -49.35 13.17
C LYS A 328 -1.48 -48.29 13.98
N GLY A 329 -2.55 -47.75 13.40
CA GLY A 329 -3.40 -46.73 14.04
C GLY A 329 -2.86 -45.30 13.95
N GLN A 330 -1.70 -45.08 13.33
CA GLN A 330 -1.16 -43.75 13.10
C GLN A 330 -2.07 -42.98 12.11
N VAL A 331 -2.56 -41.84 12.57
CA VAL A 331 -3.32 -40.90 11.74
C VAL A 331 -2.31 -39.94 11.12
N VAL A 332 -2.34 -39.82 9.79
CA VAL A 332 -1.47 -38.90 9.06
C VAL A 332 -2.35 -37.97 8.23
N ALA A 333 -2.14 -36.67 8.40
CA ALA A 333 -2.74 -35.64 7.57
C ALA A 333 -1.97 -35.58 6.24
N LYS A 334 -2.66 -35.70 5.10
CA LYS A 334 -2.05 -35.54 3.78
C LYS A 334 -2.63 -34.32 3.06
N VAL A 335 -1.78 -33.65 2.30
CA VAL A 335 -2.14 -32.57 1.37
C VAL A 335 -1.65 -32.93 -0.03
N ARG A 336 -2.45 -32.63 -1.05
CA ARG A 336 -2.00 -32.77 -2.45
C ARG A 336 -1.16 -31.56 -2.81
N LYS A 337 0.10 -31.78 -3.18
CA LYS A 337 1.00 -30.74 -3.66
C LYS A 337 1.15 -30.80 -5.20
N PRO A 338 1.26 -29.65 -5.89
CA PRO A 338 1.75 -29.59 -7.26
C PRO A 338 3.13 -30.25 -7.38
N ILE A 339 3.41 -30.91 -8.51
CA ILE A 339 4.69 -31.60 -8.75
C ILE A 339 5.86 -30.62 -8.58
N ASP A 340 5.72 -29.41 -9.12
CA ASP A 340 6.74 -28.36 -9.12
C ASP A 340 7.04 -27.79 -7.72
N SER A 341 6.27 -28.19 -6.70
CA SER A 341 6.44 -27.76 -5.31
C SER A 341 7.04 -28.84 -4.40
N LEU A 342 7.37 -30.01 -4.96
CA LEU A 342 8.03 -31.10 -4.25
C LEU A 342 9.55 -30.84 -4.26
N SER A 343 10.19 -30.90 -3.09
CA SER A 343 11.65 -30.95 -2.99
C SER A 343 12.11 -32.39 -2.84
N ASP A 344 13.34 -32.71 -3.28
CA ASP A 344 13.93 -34.06 -3.17
C ASP A 344 14.02 -34.62 -1.73
N THR A 345 13.73 -33.78 -0.73
CA THR A 345 13.72 -34.10 0.70
C THR A 345 12.32 -34.39 1.29
N GLU A 346 11.25 -34.26 0.50
CA GLU A 346 9.85 -34.58 0.88
C GLU A 346 9.35 -35.86 0.19
#